data_AF-A0A7M2XGH2-F1
#
_entry.id   AF-A0A7M2XGH2-F1
#
_cell.length_a   1.000
_cell.length_b   1.000
_cell.length_c   1.000
_cell.angle_alpha   90.00
_cell.angle_beta   90.00
_cell.angle_gamma   90.00
#
_symmetry.space_group_name_H-M   'P 1'
#
loop_
_entity.id
_entity.type
_entity.pdbx_description
1 polymer ?
#
loop_
_entity_poly.entity_id
_entity_poly.type
_entity_poly.pdbx_seq_one_letter_code
_entity_poly.pdbx_strand_id
1 'polypeptide(L)'
;MAEIYDGGSRSAAARIGGVGLQIVRDWVLRFNARGPDGLLDGKAPGPRSRLNDAQRQALVEIVESGPIPAVHGVVRWRLIDLVQWLHDEFAVSLDETTVSRELKKLGYVKLTARPRHHAQNEHALEAFKKGASLPSWQKSGPPSRRAHP
;
A
#
# COMPACT_ATOMS: atom_id res chain seq x y z
N MET A 1 35.79 -15.86 7.17
CA MET A 1 36.17 -15.51 8.57
C MET A 1 37.15 -16.49 9.17
N ALA A 2 37.06 -17.81 8.86
CA ALA A 2 38.06 -18.80 9.28
C ALA A 2 39.51 -18.29 9.11
N GLU A 3 39.89 -17.83 7.91
CA GLU A 3 41.22 -17.26 7.67
C GLU A 3 41.63 -16.13 8.65
N ILE A 4 40.72 -15.24 9.05
CA ILE A 4 41.03 -14.16 10.01
C ILE A 4 41.10 -14.71 11.44
N TYR A 5 40.25 -15.68 11.77
CA TYR A 5 40.28 -16.38 13.04
C TYR A 5 41.55 -17.21 13.22
N ASP A 6 42.06 -17.78 12.13
CA ASP A 6 43.30 -18.54 12.05
C ASP A 6 44.53 -17.62 12.04
N GLY A 7 44.35 -16.31 12.26
CA GLY A 7 45.43 -15.30 12.34
C GLY A 7 45.88 -14.75 10.99
N GLY A 8 45.23 -15.14 9.90
CA GLY A 8 45.53 -14.70 8.54
C GLY A 8 45.19 -13.24 8.27
N SER A 9 45.86 -12.67 7.27
CA SER A 9 45.68 -11.27 6.90
C SER A 9 44.33 -11.01 6.21
N ARG A 10 43.80 -9.78 6.32
CA ARG A 10 42.60 -9.36 5.59
C ARG A 10 42.75 -9.51 4.07
N SER A 11 43.97 -9.37 3.54
CA SER A 11 44.28 -9.55 2.12
C SER A 11 44.18 -11.02 1.69
N ALA A 12 44.62 -11.96 2.54
CA ALA A 12 44.45 -13.39 2.30
C ALA A 12 42.97 -13.78 2.33
N ALA A 13 42.23 -13.31 3.34
CA ALA A 13 40.80 -13.52 3.45
C ALA A 13 40.02 -12.93 2.26
N ALA A 14 40.42 -11.75 1.77
CA ALA A 14 39.84 -11.12 0.58
C ALA A 14 40.07 -11.97 -0.69
N ARG A 15 41.28 -12.51 -0.86
CA ARG A 15 41.62 -13.39 -1.98
C ARG A 15 40.83 -14.70 -1.95
N ILE A 16 40.76 -15.34 -0.77
CA ILE A 16 39.99 -16.58 -0.57
C ILE A 16 38.49 -16.34 -0.82
N GLY A 17 37.97 -15.20 -0.36
CA GLY A 17 36.56 -14.85 -0.52
C GLY A 17 36.20 -14.26 -1.87
N GLY A 18 37.16 -14.00 -2.77
CA GLY A 18 36.90 -13.35 -4.06
C GLY A 18 36.33 -11.93 -3.95
N VAL A 19 36.60 -11.22 -2.84
CA VAL A 19 36.01 -9.91 -2.53
C VAL A 19 37.08 -8.84 -2.31
N GLY A 20 36.69 -7.57 -2.39
CA GLY A 20 37.58 -6.45 -2.07
C GLY A 20 37.93 -6.36 -0.57
N LEU A 21 39.09 -5.78 -0.26
CA LEU A 21 39.56 -5.60 1.13
C LEU A 21 38.57 -4.84 2.02
N GLN A 22 37.84 -3.87 1.44
CA GLN A 22 36.84 -3.09 2.17
C GLN A 22 35.63 -3.94 2.59
N ILE A 23 35.22 -4.92 1.78
CA ILE A 23 34.13 -5.85 2.11
C ILE A 23 34.53 -6.70 3.32
N VAL A 24 35.77 -7.23 3.32
CA VAL A 24 36.30 -7.99 4.47
C VAL A 24 36.36 -7.12 5.73
N ARG A 25 36.80 -5.87 5.60
CA ARG A 25 36.81 -4.91 6.73
C ARG A 25 35.41 -4.69 7.28
N ASP A 26 34.44 -4.41 6.42
CA ASP A 26 33.05 -4.19 6.79
C ASP A 26 32.46 -5.41 7.48
N TRP A 27 32.69 -6.62 6.95
CA TRP A 27 32.25 -7.85 7.59
C TRP A 27 32.88 -8.06 8.96
N VAL A 28 34.19 -7.81 9.13
CA VAL A 28 34.84 -7.90 10.45
C VAL A 28 34.23 -6.91 11.44
N LEU A 29 33.98 -5.66 11.04
CA LEU A 29 33.36 -4.66 11.91
C LEU A 29 31.93 -5.06 12.32
N ARG A 30 31.11 -5.52 11.36
CA ARG A 30 29.75 -5.98 11.64
C ARG A 30 29.73 -7.23 12.52
N PHE A 31 30.65 -8.16 12.26
CA PHE A 31 30.82 -9.38 13.04
C PHE A 31 31.25 -9.05 14.48
N ASN A 32 32.21 -8.14 14.68
CA ASN A 32 32.64 -7.76 16.02
C ASN A 32 31.52 -7.07 16.82
N ALA A 33 30.62 -6.35 16.16
CA ALA A 33 29.52 -5.66 16.82
C ALA A 33 28.31 -6.57 17.12
N ARG A 34 28.03 -7.56 16.26
CA ARG A 34 26.77 -8.35 16.28
C ARG A 34 26.97 -9.87 16.27
N GLY A 35 28.21 -10.34 16.35
CA GLY A 35 28.56 -11.74 16.22
C GLY A 35 28.27 -12.28 14.81
N PRO A 36 28.01 -13.60 14.68
CA PRO A 36 27.68 -14.25 13.40
C PRO A 36 26.53 -13.59 12.64
N ASP A 37 25.53 -13.07 13.35
CA ASP A 37 24.37 -12.36 12.75
C ASP A 37 24.79 -11.10 12.00
N GLY A 38 25.94 -10.51 12.34
CA GLY A 38 26.51 -9.36 11.63
C GLY A 38 26.95 -9.66 10.19
N LEU A 39 27.12 -10.94 9.85
CA LEU A 39 27.46 -11.40 8.50
C LEU A 39 26.24 -11.66 7.63
N LEU A 40 25.05 -11.72 8.22
CA LEU A 40 23.81 -11.82 7.45
C LEU A 40 23.58 -10.49 6.74
N ASP A 41 23.45 -10.54 5.42
CA ASP A 41 23.04 -9.38 4.65
C ASP A 41 21.58 -9.04 5.03
N GLY A 42 21.43 -7.94 5.76
CA GLY A 42 20.13 -7.36 6.04
C GLY A 42 19.53 -6.79 4.75
N LYS A 43 18.20 -6.82 4.64
CA LYS A 43 17.50 -6.09 3.57
C LYS A 43 17.91 -4.62 3.65
N ALA A 44 18.53 -4.11 2.57
CA ALA A 44 18.92 -2.72 2.50
C ALA A 44 17.71 -1.83 2.82
N PRO A 45 17.87 -0.79 3.65
CA PRO A 45 16.79 0.15 3.87
C PRO A 45 16.39 0.70 2.50
N GLY A 46 15.11 0.52 2.16
CA GLY A 46 14.59 0.98 0.88
C GLY A 46 14.73 2.50 0.72
N PRO A 47 14.40 3.04 -0.46
CA PRO A 47 14.38 4.48 -0.67
C PRO A 47 13.52 5.16 0.41
N ARG A 48 14.04 6.25 0.97
CA ARG A 48 13.32 7.02 1.99
C ARG A 48 11.99 7.49 1.40
N SER A 49 10.91 7.38 2.18
CA SER A 49 9.62 7.95 1.82
C SER A 49 9.78 9.44 1.53
N ARG A 50 9.10 9.92 0.48
CA ARG A 50 9.11 11.35 0.12
C ARG A 50 8.33 12.22 1.10
N LEU A 51 7.29 11.65 1.74
CA LEU A 51 6.63 12.28 2.87
C LEU A 51 7.34 11.89 4.17
N ASN A 52 7.62 12.89 5.00
CA ASN A 52 7.98 12.70 6.40
C ASN A 52 6.71 12.52 7.26
N ASP A 53 6.89 12.25 8.55
CA ASP A 53 5.75 11.91 9.42
C ASP A 53 4.88 13.12 9.76
N ALA A 54 5.47 14.32 9.85
CA ALA A 54 4.72 15.56 10.03
C ALA A 54 3.82 15.86 8.82
N GLN A 55 4.34 15.67 7.61
CA GLN A 55 3.57 15.82 6.37
C GLN A 55 2.48 14.77 6.24
N ARG A 56 2.73 13.53 6.69
CA ARG A 56 1.69 12.49 6.78
C ARG A 56 0.58 12.88 7.75
N GLN A 57 0.94 13.44 8.91
CA GLN A 57 -0.03 13.89 9.88
C GLN A 57 -0.89 15.04 9.34
N ALA A 58 -0.26 16.03 8.69
CA ALA A 58 -0.99 17.11 8.03
C ALA A 58 -1.90 16.60 6.89
N LEU A 59 -1.45 15.59 6.13
CA LEU A 59 -2.26 14.94 5.10
C LEU A 59 -3.51 14.26 5.70
N VAL A 60 -3.39 13.65 6.87
CA VAL A 60 -4.54 13.07 7.60
C VAL A 60 -5.50 14.20 7.99
N GLU A 61 -4.99 15.25 8.60
CA GLU A 61 -5.80 16.37 9.09
C GLU A 61 -6.60 17.05 7.98
N ILE A 62 -5.97 17.33 6.83
CA ILE A 62 -6.64 17.99 5.71
C ILE A 62 -7.71 17.09 5.06
N VAL A 63 -7.46 15.77 5.03
CA VAL A 63 -8.42 14.79 4.50
C VAL A 63 -9.65 14.72 5.40
N GLU A 64 -9.44 14.66 6.72
CA GLU A 64 -10.52 14.60 7.71
C GLU A 64 -11.31 15.92 7.81
N SER A 65 -10.64 17.08 7.74
CA SER A 65 -11.32 18.37 7.77
C SER A 65 -12.18 18.61 6.53
N GLY A 66 -11.90 17.89 5.45
CA GLY A 66 -12.49 18.14 4.13
C GLY A 66 -11.99 19.46 3.52
N PRO A 67 -12.33 19.72 2.25
CA PRO A 67 -11.92 20.94 1.59
C PRO A 67 -12.80 22.12 2.01
N ILE A 68 -12.18 23.30 2.15
CA ILE A 68 -12.86 24.58 2.28
C ILE A 68 -13.14 25.10 0.87
N PRO A 69 -14.38 25.14 0.36
CA PRO A 69 -14.64 25.45 -1.05
C PRO A 69 -14.14 26.83 -1.48
N ALA A 70 -14.19 27.82 -0.58
CA ALA A 70 -13.72 29.18 -0.86
C ALA A 70 -12.19 29.29 -1.02
N VAL A 71 -11.43 28.37 -0.42
CA VAL A 71 -9.95 28.38 -0.46
C VAL A 71 -9.43 27.36 -1.48
N HIS A 72 -9.96 26.14 -1.45
CA HIS A 72 -9.47 25.02 -2.24
C HIS A 72 -10.17 24.86 -3.59
N GLY A 73 -11.31 25.53 -3.81
CA GLY A 73 -12.06 25.47 -5.07
C GLY A 73 -12.73 24.11 -5.36
N VAL A 74 -12.74 23.19 -4.40
CA VAL A 74 -13.31 21.85 -4.54
C VAL A 74 -14.24 21.52 -3.39
N VAL A 75 -15.28 20.71 -3.68
CA VAL A 75 -16.29 20.27 -2.70
C VAL A 75 -15.90 18.94 -2.05
N ARG A 76 -15.06 18.15 -2.70
CA ARG A 76 -14.52 16.89 -2.18
C ARG A 76 -13.06 16.78 -2.59
N TRP A 77 -12.25 16.18 -1.74
CA TRP A 77 -10.89 15.84 -2.12
C TRP A 77 -10.87 14.75 -3.20
N ARG A 78 -10.20 15.05 -4.31
CA ARG A 78 -9.69 14.04 -5.26
C ARG A 78 -8.19 13.89 -5.03
N LEU A 79 -7.61 12.79 -5.51
CA LEU A 79 -6.17 12.55 -5.38
C LEU A 79 -5.34 13.68 -6.02
N ILE A 80 -5.76 14.16 -7.18
CA ILE A 80 -5.11 15.29 -7.86
C ILE A 80 -5.15 16.59 -7.02
N ASP A 81 -6.21 16.80 -6.25
CA ASP A 81 -6.32 17.98 -5.39
C ASP A 81 -5.36 17.88 -4.19
N LEU A 82 -5.20 16.67 -3.63
CA LEU A 82 -4.26 16.41 -2.53
C LEU A 82 -2.79 16.46 -3.02
N VAL A 83 -2.53 16.04 -4.26
CA VAL A 83 -1.22 16.23 -4.90
C VAL A 83 -0.88 17.71 -5.00
N GLN A 84 -1.82 18.53 -5.47
CA GLN A 84 -1.63 19.98 -5.58
C GLN A 84 -1.43 20.60 -4.20
N TRP A 85 -2.25 20.25 -3.22
CA TRP A 85 -2.12 20.76 -1.86
C TRP A 85 -0.76 20.40 -1.22
N LEU A 86 -0.27 19.17 -1.38
CA LEU A 86 1.06 18.76 -0.90
C LEU A 86 2.20 19.56 -1.56
N HIS A 87 2.02 19.94 -2.82
CA HIS A 87 2.96 20.80 -3.51
C HIS A 87 2.91 22.23 -2.95
N ASP A 88 1.72 22.80 -2.78
CA ASP A 88 1.58 24.19 -2.38
C ASP A 88 1.97 24.42 -0.91
N GLU A 89 1.63 23.48 -0.02
CA GLU A 89 1.92 23.59 1.41
C GLU A 89 3.37 23.18 1.76
N PHE A 90 3.92 22.17 1.08
CA PHE A 90 5.19 21.55 1.47
C PHE A 90 6.27 21.49 0.38
N ALA A 91 5.99 21.98 -0.83
CA ALA A 91 6.86 21.84 -2.01
C ALA A 91 7.20 20.37 -2.34
N VAL A 92 6.31 19.43 -2.00
CA VAL A 92 6.50 18.00 -2.24
C VAL A 92 5.75 17.56 -3.50
N SER A 93 6.48 17.40 -4.60
CA SER A 93 5.89 16.95 -5.87
C SER A 93 5.69 15.43 -5.89
N LEU A 94 4.47 14.93 -5.69
CA LEU A 94 4.13 13.51 -5.80
C LEU A 94 3.13 13.26 -6.92
N ASP A 95 3.11 12.04 -7.46
CA ASP A 95 2.05 11.62 -8.37
C ASP A 95 0.84 11.06 -7.59
N GLU A 96 -0.33 11.01 -8.25
CA GLU A 96 -1.57 10.52 -7.64
C GLU A 96 -1.45 9.07 -7.10
N THR A 97 -0.63 8.22 -7.72
CA THR A 97 -0.47 6.84 -7.27
C THR A 97 0.33 6.76 -5.97
N THR A 98 1.34 7.63 -5.81
CA THR A 98 2.09 7.74 -4.55
C THR A 98 1.19 8.26 -3.44
N VAL A 99 0.40 9.31 -3.66
CA VAL A 99 -0.55 9.83 -2.67
C VAL A 99 -1.61 8.77 -2.32
N SER A 100 -2.14 8.05 -3.31
CA SER A 100 -3.07 6.93 -3.09
C SER A 100 -2.48 5.83 -2.21
N ARG A 101 -1.20 5.46 -2.42
CA ARG A 101 -0.51 4.46 -1.58
C ARG A 101 -0.31 4.97 -0.16
N GLU A 102 0.05 6.23 0.03
CA GLU A 102 0.20 6.84 1.36
C GLU A 102 -1.12 6.84 2.12
N LEU A 103 -2.21 7.30 1.48
CA LEU A 103 -3.55 7.25 2.06
C LEU A 103 -3.98 5.81 2.41
N LYS A 104 -3.68 4.83 1.56
CA LYS A 104 -3.97 3.42 1.84
C LYS A 104 -3.19 2.89 3.06
N LYS A 105 -1.92 3.28 3.24
CA LYS A 105 -1.13 2.93 4.43
C LYS A 105 -1.72 3.53 5.70
N LEU A 106 -2.33 4.71 5.59
CA LEU A 106 -3.01 5.41 6.68
C LEU A 106 -4.44 4.88 6.94
N GLY A 107 -4.90 3.88 6.18
CA GLY A 107 -6.20 3.23 6.39
C GLY A 107 -7.34 3.78 5.53
N TYR A 108 -7.09 4.78 4.67
CA TYR A 108 -8.11 5.33 3.80
C TYR A 108 -8.41 4.43 2.61
N VAL A 109 -9.68 4.43 2.20
CA VAL A 109 -10.18 3.71 1.03
C VAL A 109 -10.92 4.67 0.13
N LYS A 110 -10.74 4.52 -1.19
CA LYS A 110 -11.48 5.29 -2.19
C LYS A 110 -12.98 5.01 -2.06
N LEU A 111 -13.73 6.00 -1.61
CA LEU A 111 -15.18 5.98 -1.66
C LEU A 111 -15.64 6.21 -3.10
N THR A 112 -16.32 5.22 -3.66
CA THR A 112 -17.04 5.34 -4.93
C THR A 112 -18.54 5.26 -4.65
N ALA A 113 -19.28 6.28 -5.10
CA ALA A 113 -20.73 6.17 -5.13
C ALA A 113 -21.13 5.05 -6.09
N ARG A 114 -22.14 4.25 -5.72
CA ARG A 114 -22.75 3.31 -6.67
C ARG A 114 -23.39 4.13 -7.80
N PRO A 115 -23.04 3.89 -9.08
CA PRO A 115 -23.70 4.57 -10.18
C PRO A 115 -25.22 4.35 -10.09
N ARG A 116 -25.98 5.43 -9.89
CA ARG A 116 -27.44 5.39 -10.00
C ARG A 116 -27.79 5.59 -11.46
N HIS A 117 -28.48 4.62 -12.05
CA HIS A 117 -28.91 4.70 -13.44
C HIS A 117 -29.98 5.79 -13.58
N HIS A 118 -29.77 6.75 -14.48
CA HIS A 118 -30.66 7.91 -14.64
C HIS A 118 -32.10 7.54 -15.04
N ALA A 119 -32.31 6.36 -15.62
CA ALA A 119 -33.63 5.84 -15.96
C ALA A 119 -34.32 5.07 -14.81
N GLN A 120 -33.80 5.13 -13.58
CA GLN A 120 -34.45 4.51 -12.43
C GLN A 120 -35.67 5.34 -12.02
N ASN A 121 -36.82 5.04 -12.62
CA ASN A 121 -38.09 5.69 -12.33
C ASN A 121 -38.62 5.24 -10.97
N GLU A 122 -38.76 6.17 -10.04
CA GLU A 122 -39.25 5.93 -8.67
C GLU A 122 -40.66 5.32 -8.66
N HIS A 123 -41.52 5.71 -9.59
CA HIS A 123 -42.86 5.14 -9.75
C HIS A 123 -42.83 3.70 -10.29
N ALA A 124 -41.86 3.37 -11.14
CA ALA A 124 -41.68 1.98 -11.62
C ALA A 124 -41.15 1.07 -10.50
N LEU A 125 -40.33 1.61 -9.59
CA LEU A 125 -39.82 0.89 -8.43
C LEU A 125 -40.94 0.61 -7.41
N GLU A 126 -41.80 1.60 -7.13
CA GLU A 126 -42.95 1.45 -6.24
C GLU A 126 -44.02 0.52 -6.83
N ALA A 127 -44.25 0.57 -8.15
CA ALA A 127 -45.11 -0.38 -8.86
C ALA A 127 -44.56 -1.82 -8.79
N PHE A 128 -43.25 -2.00 -8.95
CA PHE A 128 -42.59 -3.30 -8.81
C PHE A 128 -42.69 -3.84 -7.38
N LYS A 129 -42.53 -2.99 -6.35
CA LYS A 129 -42.69 -3.40 -4.94
C LYS A 129 -44.14 -3.76 -4.59
N LYS A 130 -45.13 -3.03 -5.15
CA LYS A 130 -46.57 -3.32 -4.93
C LYS A 130 -47.07 -4.52 -5.74
N GLY A 131 -46.41 -4.87 -6.84
CA GLY A 131 -46.79 -5.97 -7.74
C GLY A 131 -45.95 -7.25 -7.60
N ALA A 132 -44.87 -7.25 -6.82
CA ALA A 132 -44.07 -8.44 -6.57
C ALA A 132 -44.83 -9.40 -5.64
N SER A 133 -45.74 -10.17 -6.22
CA SER A 133 -46.20 -11.43 -5.66
C SER A 133 -44.99 -12.22 -5.17
N LEU A 134 -45.06 -12.71 -3.92
CA LEU A 134 -44.12 -13.65 -3.32
C LEU A 134 -43.62 -14.63 -4.39
N PRO A 135 -42.30 -14.80 -4.59
CA PRO A 135 -41.80 -15.80 -5.51
C PRO A 135 -42.29 -17.16 -5.03
N SER A 136 -43.27 -17.74 -5.72
CA SER A 136 -43.58 -19.16 -5.57
C SER A 136 -42.44 -19.92 -6.21
N TRP A 137 -41.34 -20.07 -5.48
CA TRP A 137 -40.28 -21.00 -5.83
C TRP A 137 -40.90 -22.40 -5.86
N GLN A 138 -41.26 -22.89 -7.04
CA GLN A 138 -41.54 -24.31 -7.20
C GLN A 138 -40.23 -25.03 -6.93
N LYS A 139 -40.19 -25.80 -5.83
CA LYS A 139 -39.11 -26.74 -5.55
C LYS A 139 -38.98 -27.66 -6.75
N SER A 140 -37.83 -27.62 -7.43
CA SER A 140 -37.48 -28.62 -8.43
C SER A 140 -37.51 -30.00 -7.75
N GLY A 141 -38.22 -30.95 -8.36
CA GLY A 141 -38.39 -32.31 -7.82
C GLY A 141 -37.06 -33.03 -7.58
N PRO A 142 -37.06 -34.11 -6.77
CA PRO A 142 -35.84 -34.79 -6.38
C PRO A 142 -35.07 -35.31 -7.62
N PRO A 143 -33.73 -35.24 -7.63
CA PRO A 143 -32.93 -35.71 -8.76
C PRO A 143 -33.11 -37.22 -8.95
N SER A 144 -33.34 -37.66 -10.18
CA SER A 144 -33.41 -39.08 -10.50
C SER A 144 -32.03 -39.72 -10.30
N ARG A 145 -32.00 -40.87 -9.60
CA ARG A 145 -30.78 -41.68 -9.47
C ARG A 145 -30.44 -42.26 -10.84
N ARG A 146 -29.27 -41.91 -11.38
CA ARG A 146 -28.70 -42.62 -12.53
C ARG A 146 -28.25 -44.01 -12.06
N ALA A 147 -28.77 -45.06 -12.68
CA ALA A 147 -28.21 -46.39 -12.60
C ALA A 147 -26.90 -46.41 -13.41
N HIS A 148 -25.82 -46.92 -12.81
CA HIS A 148 -24.56 -47.17 -13.50
C HIS A 148 -24.56 -48.61 -14.03
N PRO A 149 -24.20 -48.85 -15.31
CA PRO A 149 -23.67 -50.13 -15.75
C PRO A 149 -22.20 -50.30 -15.32
#